data_AF-A0A560M155-F1
#
_entry.id   AF-A0A560M155-F1
#
_cell.length_a   1.000
_cell.length_b   1.000
_cell.length_c   1.000
_cell.angle_alpha   90.00
_cell.angle_beta   90.00
_cell.angle_gamma   90.00
#
_symmetry.space_group_name_H-M   'P 1'
#
loop_
_entity.id
_entity.type
_entity.pdbx_description
1 polymer ?
#
loop_
_entity_poly.entity_id
_entity_poly.type
_entity_poly.pdbx_seq_one_letter_code
_entity_poly.pdbx_strand_id
1 'polypeptide(L)'
;MADTLAGLAVQLETRVKALRGAGDDTALLAAARDAADQIGRRRGALDADAHEALGMIQRMTFNAAADCWPGWGVSDKPIDPAHLLAARDLAEHSLDLVQELELGPARLGTGAWLVGAFDLALGRYDEAIDIFRGARQNYAAARAPGLVLLTDGYVAIARQLAGDRTSSDDQGLVQVCERIAAGGFEHGDEWIAQLRTALEVFTR
;
A
#
# COMPACT_ATOMS: atom_id res chain seq x y z
N MET A 1 -31.38 -2.24 -10.56
CA MET A 1 -30.28 -2.46 -11.52
C MET A 1 -29.41 -1.22 -11.46
N ALA A 2 -28.08 -1.36 -11.55
CA ALA A 2 -27.21 -0.19 -11.67
C ALA A 2 -27.21 0.27 -13.12
N ASP A 3 -27.85 1.41 -13.40
CA ASP A 3 -27.94 1.97 -14.75
C ASP A 3 -26.66 2.70 -15.17
N THR A 4 -25.72 2.92 -14.23
CA THR A 4 -24.41 3.54 -14.47
C THR A 4 -23.27 2.69 -13.91
N LEU A 5 -22.05 2.93 -14.41
CA LEU A 5 -20.84 2.24 -13.96
C LEU A 5 -20.52 2.62 -12.51
N ALA A 6 -20.69 3.89 -12.12
CA ALA A 6 -20.57 4.31 -10.74
C ALA A 6 -21.60 3.62 -9.83
N GLY A 7 -22.85 3.46 -10.30
CA GLY A 7 -23.88 2.73 -9.57
C GLY A 7 -23.53 1.27 -9.33
N LEU A 8 -22.84 0.63 -10.28
CA LEU A 8 -22.32 -0.73 -10.10
C LEU A 8 -21.16 -0.74 -9.09
N ALA A 9 -20.25 0.23 -9.18
CA ALA A 9 -19.13 0.34 -8.25
C ALA A 9 -19.60 0.52 -6.79
N VAL A 10 -20.69 1.26 -6.54
CA VAL A 10 -21.33 1.39 -5.21
C VAL A 10 -21.82 0.04 -4.68
N GLN A 11 -22.47 -0.77 -5.51
CA GLN A 11 -22.96 -2.10 -5.11
C GLN A 11 -21.81 -3.04 -4.77
N LEU A 12 -20.75 -3.01 -5.59
CA LEU A 12 -19.54 -3.78 -5.36
C LEU A 12 -18.82 -3.34 -4.07
N GLU A 13 -18.70 -2.04 -3.83
CA GLU A 13 -18.08 -1.49 -2.61
C GLU A 13 -18.83 -1.94 -1.36
N THR A 14 -20.16 -1.98 -1.41
CA THR A 14 -20.99 -2.47 -0.29
C THR A 14 -20.70 -3.93 0.02
N ARG A 15 -20.60 -4.79 -1.01
CA ARG A 15 -20.25 -6.20 -0.85
C ARG A 15 -18.85 -6.37 -0.26
N VAL A 16 -17.88 -5.61 -0.76
CA VAL A 16 -16.49 -5.68 -0.25
C VAL A 16 -16.40 -5.20 1.20
N LYS A 17 -17.09 -4.11 1.57
CA LYS A 17 -17.14 -3.64 2.96
C LYS A 17 -17.75 -4.67 3.91
N ALA A 18 -18.78 -5.40 3.48
CA ALA A 18 -19.38 -6.46 4.29
C ALA A 18 -18.38 -7.61 4.55
N LEU A 19 -17.61 -8.01 3.55
CA LEU A 19 -16.56 -9.04 3.69
C LEU A 19 -15.41 -8.58 4.59
N ARG A 20 -14.98 -7.32 4.44
CA ARG A 20 -14.00 -6.70 5.34
C ARG A 20 -14.44 -6.76 6.80
N GLY A 21 -15.71 -6.47 7.08
CA GLY A 21 -16.27 -6.55 8.44
C GLY A 21 -16.37 -7.97 9.01
N ALA A 22 -16.36 -9.01 8.15
CA ALA A 22 -16.42 -10.41 8.56
C ALA A 22 -15.03 -11.01 8.86
N GLY A 23 -13.94 -10.35 8.47
CA GLY A 23 -12.57 -10.83 8.71
C GLY A 23 -12.14 -12.03 7.86
N ASP A 24 -12.81 -12.27 6.73
CA ASP A 24 -12.41 -13.27 5.73
C ASP A 24 -11.57 -12.60 4.63
N ASP A 25 -10.27 -12.55 4.87
CA ASP A 25 -9.32 -11.87 3.99
C ASP A 25 -9.26 -12.50 2.58
N THR A 26 -9.43 -13.83 2.48
CA THR A 26 -9.43 -14.51 1.18
C THR A 26 -10.64 -14.10 0.35
N ALA A 27 -11.83 -14.09 0.97
CA ALA A 27 -13.04 -13.63 0.31
C ALA A 27 -12.97 -12.12 -0.01
N LEU A 28 -12.38 -11.32 0.88
CA LEU A 28 -12.17 -9.89 0.69
C LEU A 28 -11.32 -9.60 -0.57
N LEU A 29 -10.15 -10.23 -0.67
CA LEU A 29 -9.25 -10.03 -1.81
C LEU A 29 -9.89 -10.51 -3.12
N ALA A 30 -10.53 -11.67 -3.11
CA ALA A 30 -11.23 -12.19 -4.28
C ALA A 30 -12.36 -11.25 -4.74
N ALA A 31 -13.14 -10.70 -3.80
CA ALA A 31 -14.23 -9.78 -4.12
C ALA A 31 -13.73 -8.43 -4.64
N ALA A 32 -12.64 -7.89 -4.07
CA ALA A 32 -12.02 -6.67 -4.56
C ALA A 32 -11.45 -6.86 -5.98
N ARG A 33 -10.84 -8.02 -6.26
CA ARG A 33 -10.36 -8.35 -7.60
C ARG A 33 -11.51 -8.49 -8.60
N ASP A 34 -12.56 -9.22 -8.24
CA ASP A 34 -13.74 -9.37 -9.09
C ASP A 34 -14.41 -8.02 -9.37
N ALA A 35 -14.49 -7.13 -8.37
CA ALA A 35 -15.02 -5.78 -8.55
C ALA A 35 -14.19 -4.98 -9.57
N ALA A 36 -12.85 -5.02 -9.46
CA ALA A 36 -11.95 -4.36 -10.40
C ALA A 36 -12.13 -4.92 -11.83
N ASP A 37 -12.17 -6.24 -11.98
CA ASP A 37 -12.37 -6.90 -13.28
C ASP A 37 -13.75 -6.57 -13.90
N GLN A 38 -14.80 -6.49 -13.07
CA GLN A 38 -16.14 -6.14 -13.52
C GLN A 38 -16.24 -4.70 -14.04
N ILE A 39 -15.65 -3.73 -13.33
CA ILE A 39 -15.60 -2.34 -13.81
C ILE A 39 -14.68 -2.22 -15.01
N GLY A 40 -13.51 -2.87 -14.98
CA GLY A 40 -12.55 -2.88 -16.09
C GLY A 40 -13.11 -3.43 -17.40
N ARG A 41 -13.98 -4.45 -17.34
CA ARG A 41 -14.65 -4.99 -18.55
C ARG A 41 -15.77 -4.09 -19.10
N ARG A 42 -16.35 -3.23 -18.25
CA ARG A 42 -17.50 -2.37 -18.61
C ARG A 42 -17.10 -0.93 -18.90
N ARG A 43 -15.91 -0.50 -18.45
CA ARG A 43 -15.39 0.83 -18.74
C ARG A 43 -15.19 0.95 -20.25
N GLY A 44 -15.89 1.90 -20.86
CA GLY A 44 -15.67 2.33 -22.23
C GLY A 44 -14.55 3.37 -22.27
N ALA A 45 -14.78 4.49 -22.94
CA ALA A 45 -13.90 5.65 -22.81
C ALA A 45 -13.91 6.20 -21.37
N LEU A 46 -12.83 6.89 -20.98
CA LEU A 46 -12.72 7.54 -19.66
C LEU A 46 -13.57 8.81 -19.61
N ASP A 47 -14.88 8.64 -19.49
CA ASP A 47 -15.84 9.70 -19.20
C ASP A 47 -15.98 9.93 -17.68
N ALA A 48 -16.90 10.82 -17.28
CA ALA A 48 -17.09 11.16 -15.88
C ALA A 48 -17.58 9.96 -15.02
N ASP A 49 -18.46 9.12 -15.57
CA ASP A 49 -19.01 7.95 -14.86
C ASP A 49 -17.93 6.86 -14.69
N ALA A 50 -17.11 6.65 -15.74
CA ALA A 50 -15.95 5.77 -15.68
C ALA A 50 -14.89 6.29 -14.71
N HIS A 51 -14.58 7.58 -14.72
CA HIS A 51 -13.63 8.19 -13.80
C HIS A 51 -14.06 8.02 -12.34
N GLU A 52 -15.33 8.27 -12.04
CA GLU A 52 -15.89 8.06 -10.69
C GLU A 52 -15.80 6.59 -10.26
N ALA A 53 -16.27 5.67 -11.11
CA ALA A 53 -16.24 4.24 -10.82
C ALA A 53 -14.82 3.71 -10.58
N LEU A 54 -13.86 4.13 -11.41
CA LEU A 54 -12.45 3.75 -11.25
C LEU A 54 -11.84 4.33 -9.98
N GLY A 55 -12.20 5.55 -9.60
CA GLY A 55 -11.80 6.13 -8.31
C GLY A 55 -12.32 5.31 -7.12
N MET A 56 -13.51 4.71 -7.23
CA MET A 56 -14.02 3.78 -6.21
C MET A 56 -13.25 2.46 -6.19
N ILE A 57 -12.96 1.87 -7.36
CA ILE A 57 -12.15 0.64 -7.48
C ILE A 57 -10.74 0.85 -6.95
N GLN A 58 -10.11 1.98 -7.25
CA GLN A 58 -8.78 2.33 -6.73
C GLN A 58 -8.77 2.28 -5.20
N ARG A 59 -9.73 2.94 -4.54
CA ARG A 59 -9.84 2.93 -3.07
C ARG A 59 -10.14 1.54 -2.52
N MET A 60 -11.00 0.78 -3.20
CA MET A 60 -11.42 -0.56 -2.77
C MET A 60 -10.25 -1.54 -2.79
N THR A 61 -9.50 -1.58 -3.88
CA THR A 61 -8.32 -2.42 -4.05
C THR A 61 -7.19 -2.00 -3.10
N PHE A 62 -6.96 -0.70 -2.92
CA PHE A 62 -6.02 -0.19 -1.93
C PHE A 62 -6.35 -0.67 -0.51
N ASN A 63 -7.60 -0.48 -0.07
CA ASN A 63 -8.00 -0.81 1.28
C ASN A 63 -7.95 -2.32 1.53
N ALA A 64 -8.44 -3.13 0.58
CA ALA A 64 -8.39 -4.58 0.69
C ALA A 64 -6.94 -5.09 0.79
N ALA A 65 -6.03 -4.55 -0.03
CA ALA A 65 -4.61 -4.85 0.09
C ALA A 65 -4.04 -4.37 1.43
N ALA A 66 -4.28 -3.13 1.82
CA ALA A 66 -3.75 -2.56 3.05
C ALA A 66 -4.18 -3.36 4.29
N ASP A 67 -5.44 -3.79 4.39
CA ASP A 67 -5.93 -4.60 5.52
C ASP A 67 -5.15 -5.92 5.69
N CYS A 68 -4.66 -6.48 4.59
CA CYS A 68 -3.93 -7.74 4.55
C CYS A 68 -2.43 -7.59 4.80
N TRP A 69 -1.91 -6.37 5.00
CA TRP A 69 -0.48 -6.18 5.19
C TRP A 69 -0.03 -6.64 6.59
N PRO A 70 0.88 -7.62 6.71
CA PRO A 70 1.26 -8.19 8.01
C PRO A 70 2.04 -7.22 8.91
N GLY A 71 2.67 -6.19 8.33
CA GLY A 71 3.47 -5.21 9.06
C GLY A 71 2.69 -4.34 10.04
N TRP A 72 1.35 -4.41 10.05
CA TRP A 72 0.52 -3.82 11.10
C TRP A 72 0.62 -4.55 12.44
N GLY A 73 1.04 -5.82 12.46
CA GLY A 73 1.13 -6.62 13.68
C GLY A 73 -0.23 -6.97 14.31
N VAL A 74 -1.31 -6.95 13.51
CA VAL A 74 -2.69 -7.15 14.00
C VAL A 74 -3.16 -8.61 13.99
N SER A 75 -2.37 -9.52 13.44
CA SER A 75 -2.75 -10.93 13.26
C SER A 75 -1.61 -11.86 13.67
N ASP A 76 -1.93 -12.85 14.51
CA ASP A 76 -1.04 -13.96 14.86
C ASP A 76 -1.05 -15.08 13.81
N LYS A 77 -1.86 -14.94 12.74
CA LYS A 77 -1.91 -15.94 11.67
C LYS A 77 -0.55 -16.01 10.97
N PRO A 78 -0.10 -17.22 10.58
CA PRO A 78 1.08 -17.36 9.74
C PRO A 78 0.95 -16.54 8.46
N ILE A 79 2.06 -15.95 8.02
CA ILE A 79 2.14 -15.24 6.75
C ILE A 79 1.96 -16.27 5.62
N ASP A 80 0.87 -16.16 4.88
CA ASP A 80 0.58 -16.99 3.71
C ASP A 80 1.08 -16.29 2.44
N PRO A 81 2.10 -16.83 1.74
CA PRO A 81 2.61 -16.22 0.51
C PRO A 81 1.57 -16.07 -0.60
N ALA A 82 0.61 -16.99 -0.71
CA ALA A 82 -0.44 -16.90 -1.74
C ALA A 82 -1.36 -15.70 -1.49
N HIS A 83 -1.68 -15.46 -0.22
CA HIS A 83 -2.44 -14.30 0.22
C HIS A 83 -1.66 -13.00 -0.05
N LEU A 84 -0.37 -12.95 0.32
CA LEU A 84 0.47 -11.78 0.07
C LEU A 84 0.58 -11.44 -1.41
N LEU A 85 0.71 -12.44 -2.29
CA LEU A 85 0.72 -12.23 -3.74
C LEU A 85 -0.61 -11.64 -4.23
N ALA A 86 -1.75 -12.17 -3.78
CA ALA A 86 -3.06 -11.63 -4.15
C ALA A 86 -3.27 -10.19 -3.66
N ALA A 87 -2.82 -9.86 -2.45
CA ALA A 87 -2.89 -8.50 -1.91
C ALA A 87 -1.94 -7.54 -2.65
N ARG A 88 -0.74 -8.00 -3.01
CA ARG A 88 0.21 -7.24 -3.83
C ARG A 88 -0.36 -6.91 -5.20
N ASP A 89 -1.00 -7.87 -5.87
CA ASP A 89 -1.63 -7.64 -7.17
C ASP A 89 -2.72 -6.56 -7.09
N LEU A 90 -3.48 -6.50 -6.00
CA LEU A 90 -4.45 -5.42 -5.77
C LEU A 90 -3.78 -4.07 -5.49
N ALA A 91 -2.67 -4.06 -4.75
CA ALA A 91 -1.89 -2.84 -4.51
C ALA A 91 -1.33 -2.27 -5.82
N GLU A 92 -0.79 -3.12 -6.70
CA GLU A 92 -0.33 -2.74 -8.03
C GLU A 92 -1.46 -2.20 -8.90
N HIS A 93 -2.59 -2.91 -8.95
CA HIS A 93 -3.76 -2.44 -9.68
C HIS A 93 -4.26 -1.07 -9.16
N SER A 94 -4.22 -0.87 -7.85
CA SER A 94 -4.57 0.43 -7.26
C SER A 94 -3.59 1.52 -7.69
N LEU A 95 -2.28 1.24 -7.71
CA LEU A 95 -1.26 2.18 -8.18
C LEU A 95 -1.44 2.53 -9.66
N ASP A 96 -1.73 1.55 -10.52
CA ASP A 96 -2.03 1.78 -11.93
C ASP A 96 -3.22 2.72 -12.10
N LEU A 97 -4.28 2.55 -11.30
CA LEU A 97 -5.44 3.44 -11.32
C LEU A 97 -5.11 4.85 -10.79
N VAL A 98 -4.22 5.00 -9.82
CA VAL A 98 -3.74 6.32 -9.38
C VAL A 98 -3.02 7.05 -10.52
N GLN A 99 -2.23 6.32 -11.31
CA GLN A 99 -1.55 6.85 -12.49
C GLN A 99 -2.55 7.20 -13.60
N GLU A 100 -3.46 6.27 -13.95
CA GLU A 100 -4.46 6.44 -15.00
C GLU A 100 -5.38 7.64 -14.72
N LEU A 101 -5.77 7.82 -13.47
CA LEU A 101 -6.66 8.91 -13.05
C LEU A 101 -5.90 10.19 -12.67
N GLU A 102 -4.57 10.22 -12.81
CA GLU A 102 -3.70 11.37 -12.50
C GLU A 102 -3.92 11.96 -11.09
N LEU A 103 -4.12 11.11 -10.08
CA LEU A 103 -4.56 11.57 -8.75
C LEU A 103 -3.46 12.27 -7.91
N GLY A 104 -2.31 12.55 -8.53
CA GLY A 104 -1.24 13.37 -7.97
C GLY A 104 -0.16 12.62 -7.19
N PRO A 105 0.96 13.30 -6.92
CA PRO A 105 2.19 12.67 -6.40
C PRO A 105 2.01 12.04 -5.02
N ALA A 106 1.20 12.62 -4.12
CA ALA A 106 0.98 12.02 -2.81
C ALA A 106 0.35 10.63 -2.90
N ARG A 107 -0.65 10.46 -3.77
CA ARG A 107 -1.32 9.17 -3.96
C ARG A 107 -0.44 8.18 -4.71
N LEU A 108 0.38 8.65 -5.66
CA LEU A 108 1.38 7.81 -6.33
C LEU A 108 2.38 7.26 -5.30
N GLY A 109 2.84 8.11 -4.38
CA GLY A 109 3.71 7.71 -3.28
C GLY A 109 3.08 6.63 -2.42
N THR A 110 1.81 6.81 -2.02
CA THR A 110 1.09 5.84 -1.18
C THR A 110 0.79 4.52 -1.86
N GLY A 111 0.42 4.54 -3.15
CA GLY A 111 0.25 3.31 -3.93
C GLY A 111 1.57 2.54 -4.07
N ALA A 112 2.65 3.22 -4.45
CA ALA A 112 3.97 2.61 -4.56
C ALA A 112 4.46 2.08 -3.21
N TRP A 113 4.30 2.84 -2.13
CA TRP A 113 4.64 2.39 -0.79
C TRP A 113 3.94 1.06 -0.45
N LEU A 114 2.65 0.91 -0.75
CA LEU A 114 1.91 -0.32 -0.44
C LEU A 114 2.43 -1.52 -1.25
N VAL A 115 2.78 -1.33 -2.53
CA VAL A 115 3.41 -2.40 -3.34
C VAL A 115 4.74 -2.81 -2.72
N GLY A 116 5.62 -1.84 -2.39
CA GLY A 116 6.90 -2.11 -1.76
C GLY A 116 6.76 -2.78 -0.39
N ALA A 117 5.70 -2.46 0.35
CA ALA A 117 5.38 -3.09 1.63
C ALA A 117 5.05 -4.58 1.49
N PHE A 118 4.42 -4.99 0.39
CA PHE A 118 4.20 -6.40 0.07
C PHE A 118 5.44 -7.10 -0.49
N ASP A 119 6.25 -6.42 -1.30
CA ASP A 119 7.54 -6.96 -1.72
C ASP A 119 8.46 -7.23 -0.51
N LEU A 120 8.46 -6.32 0.48
CA LEU A 120 9.13 -6.53 1.76
C LEU A 120 8.61 -7.78 2.48
N ALA A 121 7.30 -7.94 2.59
CA ALA A 121 6.68 -9.09 3.26
C ALA A 121 6.94 -10.42 2.53
N LEU A 122 7.14 -10.38 1.22
CA LEU A 122 7.49 -11.53 0.39
C LEU A 122 9.00 -11.85 0.37
N GLY A 123 9.83 -11.06 1.07
CA GLY A 123 11.29 -11.22 1.08
C GLY A 123 12.00 -10.73 -0.19
N ARG A 124 11.30 -9.95 -1.03
CA ARG A 124 11.83 -9.33 -2.27
C ARG A 124 12.46 -7.99 -1.95
N TYR A 125 13.57 -8.03 -1.21
CA TYR A 125 14.12 -6.83 -0.59
C TYR A 125 14.64 -5.79 -1.58
N ASP A 126 15.28 -6.22 -2.66
CA ASP A 126 15.80 -5.31 -3.70
C ASP A 126 14.64 -4.60 -4.42
N GLU A 127 13.60 -5.35 -4.80
CA GLU A 127 12.39 -4.79 -5.41
C GLU A 127 11.66 -3.83 -4.47
N ALA A 128 11.54 -4.20 -3.19
CA ALA A 128 10.96 -3.33 -2.17
C ALA A 128 11.73 -2.01 -2.04
N ILE A 129 13.06 -2.06 -1.98
CA ILE A 129 13.92 -0.87 -1.88
C ILE A 129 13.69 0.05 -3.08
N ASP A 130 13.68 -0.48 -4.29
CA ASP A 130 13.52 0.32 -5.51
C ASP A 130 12.13 0.97 -5.59
N ILE A 131 11.08 0.23 -5.24
CA ILE A 131 9.72 0.77 -5.18
C ILE A 131 9.59 1.85 -4.09
N PHE A 132 10.17 1.63 -2.91
CA PHE A 132 10.16 2.64 -1.85
C PHE A 132 10.92 3.90 -2.25
N ARG A 133 12.04 3.79 -2.99
CA ARG A 133 12.73 4.96 -3.54
C ARG A 133 11.84 5.74 -4.50
N GLY A 134 11.06 5.05 -5.33
CA GLY A 134 10.03 5.68 -6.17
C GLY A 134 8.92 6.38 -5.35
N ALA A 135 8.42 5.73 -4.30
CA ALA A 135 7.44 6.31 -3.38
C ALA A 135 7.98 7.58 -2.70
N ARG A 136 9.23 7.53 -2.24
CA ARG A 136 9.95 8.65 -1.64
C ARG A 136 10.04 9.87 -2.56
N GLN A 137 10.36 9.66 -3.84
CA GLN A 137 10.41 10.74 -4.83
C GLN A 137 9.04 11.41 -5.02
N ASN A 138 7.98 10.61 -5.07
CA ASN A 138 6.61 11.08 -5.14
C ASN A 138 6.20 11.89 -3.90
N TYR A 139 6.54 11.44 -2.70
CA TYR A 139 6.28 12.22 -1.47
C TYR A 139 7.08 13.51 -1.39
N ALA A 140 8.32 13.53 -1.90
CA ALA A 140 9.10 14.75 -2.02
C ALA A 140 8.44 15.75 -2.99
N ALA A 141 7.95 15.28 -4.15
CA ALA A 141 7.20 16.09 -5.10
C ALA A 141 5.88 16.63 -4.49
N ALA A 142 5.24 15.84 -3.63
CA ALA A 142 4.06 16.24 -2.86
C ALA A 142 4.37 17.16 -1.66
N ARG A 143 5.65 17.47 -1.40
CA ARG A 143 6.11 18.25 -0.23
C ARG A 143 5.64 17.66 1.10
N ALA A 144 5.69 16.33 1.22
CA ALA A 144 5.33 15.57 2.42
C ALA A 144 6.59 15.02 3.12
N PRO A 145 7.40 15.85 3.81
CA PRO A 145 8.69 15.44 4.37
C PRO A 145 8.58 14.32 5.43
N GLY A 146 7.48 14.26 6.17
CA GLY A 146 7.21 13.17 7.11
C GLY A 146 7.08 11.81 6.42
N LEU A 147 6.36 11.75 5.30
CA LEU A 147 6.19 10.52 4.52
C LEU A 147 7.48 10.11 3.78
N VAL A 148 8.31 11.07 3.40
CA VAL A 148 9.67 10.81 2.91
C VAL A 148 10.48 10.05 3.98
N LEU A 149 10.47 10.52 5.22
CA LEU A 149 11.19 9.86 6.32
C LEU A 149 10.60 8.50 6.68
N LEU A 150 9.28 8.38 6.71
CA LEU A 150 8.62 7.09 6.93
C LEU A 150 9.06 6.06 5.86
N THR A 151 9.11 6.49 4.60
CA THR A 151 9.57 5.64 3.49
C THR A 151 11.06 5.30 3.60
N ASP A 152 11.91 6.25 4.00
CA ASP A 152 13.33 6.00 4.29
C ASP A 152 13.49 4.93 5.37
N GLY A 153 12.58 4.88 6.36
CA GLY A 153 12.55 3.85 7.39
C GLY A 153 12.28 2.45 6.83
N TYR A 154 11.34 2.32 5.89
CA TYR A 154 11.08 1.05 5.22
C TYR A 154 12.25 0.58 4.34
N VAL A 155 12.94 1.51 3.67
CA VAL A 155 14.19 1.19 2.96
C VAL A 155 15.25 0.65 3.92
N ALA A 156 15.40 1.27 5.10
CA ALA A 156 16.34 0.81 6.11
C ALA A 156 15.98 -0.60 6.64
N ILE A 157 14.70 -0.90 6.83
CA ILE A 157 14.21 -2.24 7.22
C ILE A 157 14.56 -3.27 6.14
N ALA A 158 14.21 -3.00 4.87
CA ALA A 158 14.45 -3.92 3.76
C ALA A 158 15.94 -4.26 3.62
N ARG A 159 16.82 -3.25 3.71
CA ARG A 159 18.28 -3.44 3.67
C ARG A 159 18.80 -4.27 4.84
N GLN A 160 18.30 -3.99 6.05
CA GLN A 160 18.69 -4.75 7.25
C GLN A 160 18.32 -6.23 7.09
N LEU A 161 17.13 -6.53 6.55
CA LEU A 161 16.67 -7.90 6.30
C LEU A 161 17.42 -8.58 5.14
N ALA A 162 17.85 -7.83 4.13
CA ALA A 162 18.70 -8.33 3.05
C ALA A 162 20.14 -8.70 3.52
N GLY A 163 20.50 -8.38 4.77
CA GLY A 163 21.85 -8.59 5.29
C GLY A 163 22.86 -7.55 4.78
N ASP A 164 22.39 -6.49 4.13
CA ASP A 164 23.22 -5.39 3.64
C ASP A 164 23.63 -4.48 4.80
N ARG A 165 24.77 -4.80 5.43
CA ARG A 165 25.38 -4.00 6.49
C ARG A 165 26.20 -2.86 5.88
N THR A 166 25.49 -1.94 5.22
CA THR A 166 25.85 -0.54 4.90
C THR A 166 27.18 -0.25 4.20
N SER A 167 27.06 0.39 3.04
CA SER A 167 27.95 1.46 2.60
C SER A 167 27.85 2.67 3.55
N SER A 168 28.91 3.46 3.70
CA SER A 168 29.04 4.52 4.72
C SER A 168 28.02 5.68 4.65
N ASP A 169 27.25 5.77 3.57
CA ASP A 169 26.28 6.86 3.33
C ASP A 169 24.84 6.47 3.70
N ASP A 170 24.61 5.21 4.10
CA ASP A 170 23.27 4.69 4.35
C ASP A 170 22.80 4.94 5.80
N GLN A 171 21.66 5.63 5.93
CA GLN A 171 21.02 5.86 7.22
C GLN A 171 20.35 4.57 7.73
N GLY A 172 20.82 4.07 8.87
CA GLY A 172 20.15 2.98 9.57
C GLY A 172 18.79 3.41 10.15
N LEU A 173 17.94 2.44 10.45
CA LEU A 173 16.58 2.68 10.97
C LEU A 173 16.54 3.57 12.22
N VAL A 174 17.54 3.43 13.11
CA VAL A 174 17.67 4.24 14.32
C VAL A 174 17.76 5.73 13.98
N GLN A 175 18.62 6.10 13.02
CA GLN A 175 18.80 7.49 12.60
C GLN A 175 17.53 8.05 11.95
N VAL A 176 16.80 7.24 11.17
CA VAL A 176 15.52 7.65 10.59
C VAL A 176 14.51 7.96 11.70
N CYS A 177 14.37 7.08 12.70
CA CYS A 177 13.47 7.30 13.84
C CYS A 177 13.84 8.58 14.62
N GLU A 178 15.12 8.84 14.85
CA GLU A 178 15.59 10.08 15.49
C GLU A 178 15.19 11.33 14.69
N ARG A 179 15.31 11.28 13.36
CA ARG A 179 14.89 12.38 12.48
C ARG A 179 13.38 12.59 12.48
N ILE A 180 12.59 11.52 12.54
CA ILE A 180 11.12 11.61 12.67
C ILE A 180 10.76 12.28 14.01
N ALA A 181 11.36 11.83 15.12
CA ALA A 181 11.12 12.39 16.44
C ALA A 181 11.52 13.88 16.53
N ALA A 182 12.66 14.25 15.95
CA ALA A 182 13.15 15.63 15.94
C ALA A 182 12.33 16.55 15.00
N GLY A 183 11.62 16.00 14.02
CA GLY A 183 10.90 16.77 13.00
C GLY A 183 9.57 17.38 13.46
N GLY A 184 9.05 16.99 14.63
CA GLY A 184 7.81 17.55 15.19
C GLY A 184 6.57 17.29 14.32
N PHE A 185 6.54 16.17 13.59
CA PHE A 185 5.40 15.80 12.75
C PHE A 185 4.21 15.33 13.60
N GLU A 186 2.99 15.68 13.20
CA GLU A 186 1.74 15.30 13.89
C GLU A 186 1.65 13.80 14.21
N HIS A 187 2.09 12.95 13.29
CA HIS A 187 2.05 11.49 13.42
C HIS A 187 3.42 10.84 13.68
N GLY A 188 4.42 11.62 14.12
CA GLY A 188 5.80 11.14 14.23
C GLY A 188 5.96 9.90 15.12
N ASP A 189 5.32 9.89 16.29
CA ASP A 189 5.40 8.77 17.23
C ASP A 189 4.71 7.51 16.68
N GLU A 190 3.57 7.67 16.00
CA GLU A 190 2.84 6.58 15.36
C GLU A 190 3.67 5.95 14.24
N TRP A 191 4.35 6.76 13.43
CA TRP A 191 5.25 6.29 12.38
C TRP A 191 6.46 5.52 12.91
N ILE A 192 7.07 6.00 14.01
CA ILE A 192 8.16 5.28 14.67
C ILE A 192 7.68 3.94 15.21
N ALA A 193 6.49 3.90 15.84
CA ALA A 193 5.90 2.66 16.32
C ALA A 193 5.62 1.70 15.16
N GLN A 194 5.03 2.19 14.07
CA GLN A 194 4.75 1.42 12.86
C GLN A 194 6.01 0.79 12.26
N LEU A 195 7.11 1.54 12.15
CA LEU A 195 8.39 1.03 11.66
C LEU A 195 8.95 -0.08 12.57
N ARG A 196 8.85 0.09 13.90
CA ARG A 196 9.30 -0.92 14.86
C ARG A 196 8.47 -2.19 14.79
N THR A 197 7.14 -2.07 14.72
CA THR A 197 6.23 -3.20 14.56
C THR A 197 6.53 -3.95 13.28
N ALA A 198 6.70 -3.26 12.15
CA ALA A 198 7.04 -3.90 10.88
C ALA A 198 8.38 -4.67 10.96
N LEU A 199 9.42 -4.07 11.53
CA LEU A 199 10.70 -4.75 11.72
C LEU A 199 10.55 -5.99 12.60
N GLU A 200 9.82 -5.89 13.71
CA GLU A 200 9.57 -7.03 14.61
C GLU A 200 8.86 -8.17 13.89
N VAL A 201 7.79 -7.88 13.13
CA VAL A 201 7.05 -8.89 12.37
C VAL A 201 7.94 -9.64 11.38
N PHE A 202 8.83 -8.93 10.68
CA PHE A 202 9.65 -9.52 9.62
C PHE A 202 11.01 -10.08 10.09
N THR A 203 11.32 -10.00 11.39
CA THR A 203 12.53 -10.60 11.99
C THR A 203 12.26 -11.88 12.79
N ARG A 204 10.99 -12.25 12.96
CA ARG A 204 10.55 -13.51 13.57
C ARG A 204 10.72 -14.69 12.62
#